data_AF-A0A821D5J2-F1
#
_entry.id   AF-A0A821D5J2-F1
#
_cell.length_a   1.000
_cell.length_b   1.000
_cell.length_c   1.000
_cell.angle_alpha   90.00
_cell.angle_beta   90.00
_cell.angle_gamma   90.00
#
_symmetry.space_group_name_H-M   'P 1'
#
loop_
_entity.id
_entity.type
_entity.pdbx_description
1 polymer ?
#
loop_
_entity_poly.entity_id
_entity_poly.type
_entity_poly.pdbx_seq_one_letter_code
_entity_poly.pdbx_strand_id
1 'polypeptide(L)'
;MAFQLADEMVEVGFIPNEDTYVSLLIACSAEKTTGFKYAIEIWRRMLAFGVKPNPFHFGLLLNITHNCGLGSPTSLHDLLFPSEPLQFLFDEAETTDIQQKLHQGPSFLSSMDISDRESLSTISNTNDENQHQLISSEIIECQDKSRSSELTSEWWQDPEDIRMGHLLKNHLSPFNNASVLKPNMSYKEPNLVSLRMPNSPAERLMLLGGIPGVLKHMQECNVLPNHIIFNSFLNVIPQLSDHEQALIHISNICQVKPNIQFYNALILRRLQRRSKQEALQVLDLMREECLSPDEYTFSALAKGCENRQDAEQLLNEMTELNLKPNQKVLEAMLRNAFYRTNFPLLSLICESYKTYNLAVNKGFLERIEKFLLDIRSKILAMEHANVDNEQYRLLSSSYNRFQKFYNRWLSEVSYAKRFDQKVSFVYDKPDLKK
;
A
#
# COMPACT_ATOMS: atom_id res chain seq x y z
N MET A 1 -1.86 -13.69 -23.55
CA MET A 1 -3.29 -13.46 -23.80
C MET A 1 -3.62 -11.98 -23.96
N ALA A 2 -3.52 -11.12 -22.93
CA ALA A 2 -3.88 -9.69 -23.07
C ALA A 2 -3.07 -8.93 -24.14
N PHE A 3 -1.75 -9.16 -24.22
CA PHE A 3 -0.90 -8.54 -25.24
C PHE A 3 -1.23 -9.03 -26.66
N GLN A 4 -1.41 -10.34 -26.82
CA GLN A 4 -1.78 -10.95 -28.12
C GLN A 4 -3.12 -10.43 -28.65
N LEU A 5 -4.10 -10.23 -27.77
CA LEU A 5 -5.39 -9.66 -28.15
C LEU A 5 -5.28 -8.20 -28.60
N ALA A 6 -4.36 -7.43 -28.00
CA ALA A 6 -4.10 -6.06 -28.46
C ALA A 6 -3.42 -6.04 -29.83
N ASP A 7 -2.54 -6.99 -30.11
CA ASP A 7 -1.92 -7.13 -31.43
C ASP A 7 -2.96 -7.49 -32.50
N GLU A 8 -3.78 -8.52 -32.22
CA GLU A 8 -4.88 -8.92 -33.11
C GLU A 8 -5.84 -7.75 -33.36
N MET A 9 -6.14 -6.94 -32.34
CA MET A 9 -6.98 -5.76 -32.47
C MET A 9 -6.40 -4.76 -33.49
N VAL A 10 -5.09 -4.52 -33.45
CA VAL A 10 -4.42 -3.59 -34.39
C VAL A 10 -4.27 -4.22 -35.78
N GLU A 11 -4.01 -5.52 -35.87
CA GLU A 11 -3.99 -6.25 -37.16
C GLU A 11 -5.33 -6.17 -37.89
N VAL A 12 -6.44 -6.22 -37.15
CA VAL A 12 -7.80 -6.06 -37.68
C VAL A 12 -8.13 -4.59 -38.01
N GLY A 13 -7.24 -3.65 -37.67
CA GLY A 13 -7.36 -2.22 -38.00
C GLY A 13 -8.10 -1.39 -36.94
N PHE A 14 -8.33 -1.93 -35.75
CA PHE A 14 -8.84 -1.13 -34.63
C PHE A 14 -7.72 -0.28 -34.01
N ILE A 15 -8.03 0.98 -33.72
CA ILE A 15 -7.09 1.92 -33.13
C ILE A 15 -7.12 1.75 -31.60
N PRO A 16 -5.99 1.41 -30.95
CA PRO A 16 -5.90 1.36 -29.50
C PRO A 16 -6.27 2.72 -28.90
N ASN A 17 -7.20 2.70 -27.97
CA ASN A 17 -7.67 3.87 -27.26
C ASN A 17 -7.21 3.85 -25.79
N GLU A 18 -7.65 4.85 -25.03
CA GLU A 18 -7.36 4.99 -23.60
C GLU A 18 -7.64 3.72 -22.78
N ASP A 19 -8.84 3.14 -22.94
CA ASP A 19 -9.27 1.93 -22.23
C ASP A 19 -8.41 0.70 -22.55
N THR A 20 -7.90 0.64 -23.79
CA THR A 20 -6.99 -0.43 -24.22
C THR A 20 -5.70 -0.36 -23.41
N TYR A 21 -5.06 0.81 -23.35
CA TYR A 21 -3.80 0.99 -22.62
C TYR A 21 -3.97 0.84 -21.11
N VAL A 22 -5.10 1.28 -20.56
CA VAL A 22 -5.49 0.98 -19.18
C VAL A 22 -5.52 -0.53 -18.92
N SER A 23 -6.22 -1.29 -19.78
CA SER A 23 -6.36 -2.75 -19.63
C SER A 23 -5.01 -3.46 -19.73
N LEU A 24 -4.15 -3.01 -20.63
CA LEU A 24 -2.78 -3.52 -20.79
C LEU A 24 -1.90 -3.22 -19.58
N LEU A 25 -1.98 -2.02 -18.99
CA LEU A 25 -1.26 -1.67 -17.77
C LEU A 25 -1.77 -2.45 -16.55
N ILE A 26 -3.08 -2.68 -16.45
CA ILE A 26 -3.66 -3.56 -15.42
C ILE A 26 -3.12 -4.99 -15.58
N ALA A 27 -3.03 -5.51 -16.82
CA ALA A 27 -2.43 -6.82 -17.06
C ALA A 27 -0.95 -6.86 -16.63
N CYS A 28 -0.18 -5.78 -16.85
CA CYS A 28 1.20 -5.67 -16.35
C CYS A 28 1.27 -5.72 -14.81
N SER A 29 0.28 -5.17 -14.11
CA SER A 29 0.25 -5.18 -12.64
C SER A 29 0.05 -6.59 -12.04
N ALA A 30 -0.54 -7.50 -12.82
CA ALA A 30 -0.68 -8.91 -12.46
C ALA A 30 0.65 -9.68 -12.59
N GLU A 31 1.51 -9.29 -13.55
CA GLU A 31 2.79 -9.94 -13.82
C GLU A 31 3.91 -9.43 -12.89
N LYS A 32 4.15 -10.14 -11.78
CA LYS A 32 5.10 -9.68 -10.74
C LYS A 32 6.57 -9.71 -11.16
N THR A 33 6.95 -10.53 -12.14
CA THR A 33 8.37 -10.76 -12.45
C THR A 33 8.92 -9.77 -13.47
N THR A 34 8.16 -9.51 -14.54
CA THR A 34 8.56 -8.70 -15.70
C THR A 34 7.59 -7.54 -15.98
N GLY A 35 6.52 -7.40 -15.19
CA GLY A 35 5.46 -6.42 -15.42
C GLY A 35 5.94 -4.97 -15.49
N PHE A 36 7.02 -4.62 -14.79
CA PHE A 36 7.59 -3.26 -14.90
C PHE A 36 8.20 -3.01 -16.28
N LYS A 37 8.91 -3.99 -16.87
CA LYS A 37 9.45 -3.87 -18.25
C LYS A 37 8.33 -3.62 -19.23
N TYR A 38 7.29 -4.45 -19.18
CA TYR A 38 6.14 -4.36 -20.09
C TYR A 38 5.40 -3.03 -19.93
N ALA A 39 5.22 -2.55 -18.70
CA ALA A 39 4.56 -1.27 -18.45
C ALA A 39 5.29 -0.09 -19.11
N ILE A 40 6.63 -0.05 -19.06
CA ILE A 40 7.40 1.01 -19.72
C ILE A 40 7.25 0.94 -21.24
N GLU A 41 7.27 -0.26 -21.82
CA GLU A 41 7.07 -0.42 -23.26
C GLU A 41 5.67 0.04 -23.69
N ILE A 42 4.64 -0.41 -22.98
CA ILE A 42 3.25 -0.05 -23.26
C ILE A 42 3.06 1.45 -23.12
N TRP A 43 3.69 2.07 -22.12
CA TRP A 43 3.67 3.52 -21.96
C TRP A 43 4.33 4.24 -23.15
N ARG A 44 5.53 3.81 -23.57
CA ARG A 44 6.23 4.39 -24.74
C ARG A 44 5.34 4.31 -25.99
N ARG A 45 4.67 3.18 -26.19
CA ARG A 45 3.75 2.98 -27.32
C ARG A 45 2.51 3.85 -27.22
N MET A 46 1.89 3.92 -26.05
CA MET A 46 0.74 4.80 -25.81
C MET A 46 1.04 6.23 -26.26
N LEU A 47 2.22 6.74 -25.91
CA LEU A 47 2.69 8.06 -26.36
C LEU A 47 2.96 8.11 -27.87
N ALA A 48 3.56 7.07 -28.47
CA ALA A 48 3.84 7.00 -29.90
C ALA A 48 2.56 6.99 -30.76
N PHE A 49 1.50 6.32 -30.30
CA PHE A 49 0.18 6.32 -30.92
C PHE A 49 -0.61 7.62 -30.64
N GLY A 50 -0.02 8.58 -29.91
CA GLY A 50 -0.65 9.87 -29.61
C GLY A 50 -1.74 9.81 -28.54
N VAL A 51 -1.86 8.71 -27.81
CA VAL A 51 -2.77 8.60 -26.67
C VAL A 51 -2.19 9.37 -25.50
N LYS A 52 -2.91 10.42 -25.07
CA LYS A 52 -2.46 11.29 -23.97
C LYS A 52 -2.64 10.57 -22.63
N PRO A 53 -1.60 10.50 -21.78
CA PRO A 53 -1.75 9.97 -20.43
C PRO A 53 -2.73 10.81 -19.61
N ASN A 54 -3.38 10.17 -18.64
CA ASN A 54 -4.23 10.80 -17.62
C ASN A 54 -3.69 10.45 -16.21
N PRO A 55 -4.25 11.00 -15.11
CA PRO A 55 -3.79 10.66 -13.75
C PRO A 55 -3.87 9.16 -13.42
N PHE A 56 -4.83 8.44 -13.99
CA PHE A 56 -5.02 7.01 -13.78
C PHE A 56 -3.87 6.19 -14.40
N HIS A 57 -3.41 6.54 -15.61
CA HIS A 57 -2.22 5.91 -16.21
C HIS A 57 -1.02 6.08 -15.29
N PHE A 58 -0.74 7.31 -14.83
CA PHE A 58 0.36 7.59 -13.91
C PHE A 58 0.24 6.80 -12.59
N GLY A 59 -0.97 6.70 -12.02
CA GLY A 59 -1.25 5.88 -10.85
C GLY A 59 -0.94 4.40 -11.07
N LEU A 60 -1.37 3.84 -12.20
CA LEU A 60 -1.05 2.47 -12.58
C LEU A 60 0.45 2.26 -12.77
N LEU A 61 1.14 3.18 -13.44
CA LEU A 61 2.59 3.10 -13.64
C LEU A 61 3.33 3.08 -12.30
N LEU A 62 2.97 3.94 -11.35
CA LEU A 62 3.55 3.95 -10.00
C LEU A 62 3.20 2.69 -9.21
N ASN A 63 1.96 2.18 -9.34
CA ASN A 63 1.55 0.92 -8.73
C ASN A 63 2.34 -0.28 -9.26
N ILE A 64 2.62 -0.33 -10.57
CA ILE A 64 3.48 -1.34 -11.19
C ILE A 64 4.93 -1.16 -10.73
N THR A 65 5.40 0.09 -10.64
CA THR A 65 6.72 0.43 -10.10
C THR A 65 6.89 -0.10 -8.67
N HIS A 66 5.84 -0.03 -7.84
CA HIS A 66 5.83 -0.62 -6.51
C HIS A 66 5.85 -2.15 -6.53
N ASN A 67 4.93 -2.78 -7.28
CA ASN A 67 4.60 -4.20 -7.10
C ASN A 67 5.35 -5.16 -8.05
N CYS A 68 5.93 -4.68 -9.15
CA CYS A 68 6.45 -5.55 -10.22
C CYS A 68 7.96 -5.39 -10.41
N GLY A 69 8.62 -6.48 -10.80
CA GLY A 69 10.04 -6.53 -11.15
C GLY A 69 10.32 -6.24 -12.62
N LEU A 70 11.60 -6.07 -12.95
CA LEU A 70 12.11 -5.83 -14.29
C LEU A 70 12.42 -7.13 -15.07
N GLY A 71 12.53 -8.28 -14.39
CA GLY A 71 12.86 -9.58 -14.98
C GLY A 71 14.34 -9.91 -14.98
N SER A 72 14.82 -10.54 -16.05
CA SER A 72 16.22 -10.96 -16.21
C SER A 72 17.18 -9.77 -16.39
N PRO A 73 18.49 -9.93 -16.13
CA PRO A 73 19.50 -8.89 -16.38
C PRO A 73 19.49 -8.31 -17.79
N THR A 74 19.14 -9.12 -18.79
CA THR A 74 18.97 -8.68 -20.18
C THR A 74 17.83 -7.68 -20.34
N SER A 75 16.77 -7.77 -19.53
CA SER A 75 15.63 -6.84 -19.59
C SER A 75 16.00 -5.39 -19.32
N LEU A 76 17.00 -5.12 -18.47
CA LEU A 76 17.46 -3.75 -18.26
C LEU A 76 18.20 -3.22 -19.48
N HIS A 77 19.03 -4.06 -20.10
CA HIS A 77 19.70 -3.70 -21.35
C HIS A 77 18.66 -3.40 -22.44
N ASP A 78 17.66 -4.27 -22.63
CA ASP A 78 16.58 -4.07 -23.61
C ASP A 78 15.79 -2.78 -23.34
N LEU A 79 15.55 -2.45 -22.06
CA LEU A 79 14.82 -1.26 -21.66
C LEU A 79 15.58 0.03 -21.98
N LEU A 80 16.90 0.00 -21.74
CA LEU A 80 17.79 1.16 -21.91
C LEU A 80 18.22 1.34 -23.38
N PHE A 81 18.49 0.24 -24.06
CA PHE A 81 18.96 0.14 -25.43
C PHE A 81 18.00 -0.75 -26.23
N PRO A 82 16.81 -0.23 -26.58
CA PRO A 82 15.88 -0.97 -27.42
C PRO A 82 16.59 -1.27 -28.74
N SER A 83 16.93 -2.55 -28.94
CA SER A 83 17.71 -3.03 -30.09
C SER A 83 16.79 -3.28 -31.28
N GLU A 84 15.55 -3.66 -30.98
CA GLU A 84 14.42 -3.83 -31.90
C GLU A 84 13.15 -3.41 -31.14
N PRO A 85 12.20 -2.72 -31.79
CA PRO A 85 10.88 -2.50 -31.19
C PRO A 85 10.24 -3.85 -30.90
N LEU A 86 9.60 -3.99 -29.73
CA LEU A 86 8.91 -5.23 -29.35
C LEU A 86 7.94 -5.64 -30.48
N GLN A 87 7.99 -6.90 -30.90
CA GLN A 87 7.31 -7.42 -32.10
C GLN A 87 5.77 -7.53 -31.99
N PHE A 88 5.13 -6.70 -31.16
CA PHE A 88 3.71 -6.84 -30.77
C PHE A 88 2.78 -5.82 -31.46
N LEU A 89 3.19 -4.58 -31.69
CA LEU A 89 2.39 -3.55 -32.36
C LEU A 89 3.37 -2.80 -33.24
N PHE A 90 3.09 -2.77 -34.54
CA PHE A 90 4.04 -2.49 -35.64
C PHE A 90 4.99 -1.30 -35.45
N ASP A 91 6.07 -1.36 -36.24
CA ASP A 91 7.20 -0.42 -36.32
C ASP A 91 6.78 1.05 -36.45
N GLU A 92 7.59 1.96 -35.92
CA GLU A 92 7.40 3.43 -36.04
C GLU A 92 7.21 3.88 -37.50
N ALA A 93 7.74 3.12 -38.47
CA ALA A 93 7.63 3.37 -39.90
C ALA A 93 6.24 3.11 -40.51
N GLU A 94 5.37 2.32 -39.86
CA GLU A 94 4.01 2.03 -40.34
C GLU A 94 2.92 2.87 -39.65
N THR A 95 3.26 3.55 -38.55
CA THR A 95 2.34 4.48 -37.86
C THR A 95 1.95 5.68 -38.74
N THR A 96 2.85 6.12 -39.63
CA THR A 96 2.59 7.13 -40.67
C THR A 96 1.70 6.61 -41.81
N ASP A 97 1.77 5.31 -42.13
CA ASP A 97 0.94 4.66 -43.15
C ASP A 97 -0.50 4.39 -42.62
N ILE A 98 -0.65 4.14 -41.32
CA ILE A 98 -1.96 4.06 -40.65
C ILE A 98 -2.66 5.43 -40.62
N GLN A 99 -1.93 6.53 -40.41
CA GLN A 99 -2.48 7.89 -40.54
C GLN A 99 -2.93 8.24 -41.97
N GLN A 100 -2.34 7.65 -43.00
CA GLN A 100 -2.81 7.79 -44.39
C GLN A 100 -4.01 6.87 -44.70
N LYS A 101 -4.05 5.66 -44.15
CA LYS A 101 -5.21 4.74 -44.26
C LYS A 101 -6.44 5.21 -43.48
N LEU A 102 -6.26 6.08 -42.49
CA LEU A 102 -7.31 6.76 -41.71
C LEU A 102 -8.29 7.59 -42.56
N HIS A 103 -7.93 7.98 -43.79
CA HIS A 103 -8.85 8.67 -44.73
C HIS A 103 -9.74 7.72 -45.54
N GLN A 104 -9.54 6.41 -45.44
CA GLN A 104 -10.37 5.39 -46.07
C GLN A 104 -10.98 4.54 -44.97
N GLY A 105 -12.08 5.03 -44.37
CA GLY A 105 -12.78 4.29 -43.33
C GLY A 105 -13.16 2.86 -43.78
N PRO A 106 -13.17 1.88 -42.87
CA PRO A 106 -13.47 0.50 -43.23
C PRO A 106 -14.94 0.37 -43.67
N SER A 107 -15.15 -0.22 -44.84
CA SER A 107 -16.44 -0.53 -45.47
C SER A 107 -17.28 -1.60 -44.73
N PHE A 108 -16.87 -2.02 -43.53
CA PHE A 108 -17.42 -3.15 -42.80
C PHE A 108 -18.48 -2.78 -41.75
N LEU A 109 -18.61 -1.51 -41.36
CA LEU A 109 -19.60 -1.04 -40.36
C LEU A 109 -21.06 -1.08 -40.85
N SER A 110 -21.34 -1.58 -42.06
CA SER A 110 -22.70 -1.68 -42.59
C SER A 110 -23.46 -2.94 -42.17
N SER A 111 -22.86 -3.87 -41.40
CA SER A 111 -23.43 -5.23 -41.30
C SER A 111 -23.40 -5.95 -39.96
N MET A 112 -23.08 -5.31 -38.82
CA MET A 112 -23.15 -6.02 -37.53
C MET A 112 -24.10 -5.35 -36.53
N ASP A 113 -25.18 -6.07 -36.25
CA ASP A 113 -26.16 -5.80 -35.20
C ASP A 113 -25.53 -5.91 -33.80
N ILE A 114 -25.90 -4.96 -32.95
CA ILE A 114 -25.46 -4.83 -31.57
C ILE A 114 -26.50 -5.49 -30.68
N SER A 115 -26.20 -6.69 -30.18
CA SER A 115 -26.78 -7.21 -28.95
C SER A 115 -25.82 -8.21 -28.32
N ASP A 116 -25.23 -7.83 -27.19
CA ASP A 116 -24.93 -8.68 -26.03
C ASP A 116 -23.84 -7.99 -25.19
N ARG A 117 -24.28 -7.08 -24.31
CA ARG A 117 -23.43 -6.33 -23.39
C ARG A 117 -23.63 -6.74 -21.93
N GLU A 118 -24.06 -7.97 -21.68
CA GLU A 118 -24.27 -8.53 -20.34
C GLU A 118 -23.55 -9.88 -20.19
N SER A 119 -22.23 -9.88 -20.08
CA SER A 119 -21.48 -11.09 -19.68
C SER A 119 -20.05 -10.83 -19.19
N LEU A 120 -19.81 -9.74 -18.45
CA LEU A 120 -18.49 -9.46 -17.85
C LEU A 120 -18.53 -9.16 -16.33
N SER A 121 -19.57 -9.58 -15.61
CA SER A 121 -19.69 -9.33 -14.16
C SER A 121 -19.35 -10.53 -13.26
N THR A 122 -18.70 -11.60 -13.75
CA THR A 122 -18.56 -12.82 -12.94
C THR A 122 -17.19 -13.48 -13.01
N ILE A 123 -16.11 -12.73 -12.74
CA ILE A 123 -14.86 -13.35 -12.25
C ILE A 123 -14.22 -12.45 -11.20
N SER A 124 -14.71 -12.52 -9.97
CA SER A 124 -13.91 -12.21 -8.78
C SER A 124 -14.33 -13.18 -7.69
N ASN A 125 -13.41 -14.03 -7.26
CA ASN A 125 -13.36 -14.65 -5.93
C ASN A 125 -12.21 -15.65 -5.88
N THR A 126 -11.06 -15.24 -5.36
CA THR A 126 -10.30 -16.04 -4.38
C THR A 126 -9.41 -15.15 -3.52
N ASN A 127 -9.72 -15.20 -2.23
CA ASN A 127 -9.10 -14.56 -1.07
C ASN A 127 -7.57 -14.54 -1.03
N ASP A 128 -6.98 -13.34 -1.17
CA ASP A 128 -5.90 -12.81 -0.31
C ASP A 128 -5.63 -11.30 -0.59
N GLU A 129 -6.70 -10.51 -0.73
CA GLU A 129 -6.65 -9.23 -1.48
C GLU A 129 -6.82 -7.94 -0.66
N ASN A 130 -6.77 -7.92 0.68
CA ASN A 130 -7.21 -6.72 1.42
C ASN A 130 -6.32 -5.46 1.28
N GLN A 131 -5.13 -5.52 0.66
CA GLN A 131 -4.33 -4.33 0.32
C GLN A 131 -4.23 -4.07 -1.19
N HIS A 132 -4.27 -5.13 -2.01
CA HIS A 132 -4.26 -5.01 -3.47
C HIS A 132 -5.63 -4.61 -4.03
N GLN A 133 -6.74 -5.02 -3.40
CA GLN A 133 -8.09 -4.59 -3.80
C GLN A 133 -8.30 -3.10 -3.55
N LEU A 134 -7.84 -2.54 -2.42
CA LEU A 134 -8.08 -1.13 -2.08
C LEU A 134 -7.48 -0.16 -3.10
N ILE A 135 -6.22 -0.40 -3.50
CA ILE A 135 -5.56 0.42 -4.53
C ILE A 135 -6.26 0.25 -5.88
N SER A 136 -6.67 -0.98 -6.23
CA SER A 136 -7.39 -1.26 -7.48
C SER A 136 -8.78 -0.61 -7.50
N SER A 137 -9.52 -0.65 -6.39
CA SER A 137 -10.85 -0.07 -6.27
C SER A 137 -10.84 1.46 -6.20
N GLU A 138 -9.84 2.06 -5.54
CA GLU A 138 -9.66 3.53 -5.49
C GLU A 138 -9.22 4.09 -6.84
N ILE A 139 -8.39 3.33 -7.58
CA ILE A 139 -8.03 3.63 -8.97
C ILE A 139 -9.31 3.60 -9.85
N ILE A 140 -10.20 2.62 -9.66
CA ILE A 140 -11.48 2.49 -10.40
C ILE A 140 -12.51 3.57 -10.01
N GLU A 141 -12.63 3.98 -8.74
CA GLU A 141 -13.58 5.00 -8.26
C GLU A 141 -13.32 6.42 -8.83
N CYS A 142 -12.15 6.65 -9.45
CA CYS A 142 -11.77 7.97 -9.95
C CYS A 142 -12.42 8.38 -11.28
N GLN A 143 -13.22 7.51 -11.92
CA GLN A 143 -13.91 7.84 -13.18
C GLN A 143 -14.92 9.01 -13.05
N ASP A 144 -15.39 9.34 -11.83
CA ASP A 144 -16.60 10.18 -11.70
C ASP A 144 -16.42 11.62 -11.16
N LYS A 145 -15.21 12.11 -10.84
CA LYS A 145 -15.07 13.48 -10.28
C LYS A 145 -13.79 14.22 -10.70
N SER A 146 -13.71 14.65 -11.95
CA SER A 146 -12.81 15.74 -12.36
C SER A 146 -13.61 17.02 -12.60
N ARG A 147 -13.84 17.81 -11.54
CA ARG A 147 -14.16 19.24 -11.73
C ARG A 147 -12.86 19.99 -12.01
N SER A 148 -12.76 20.49 -13.22
CA SER A 148 -11.69 21.34 -13.73
C SER A 148 -11.58 22.64 -12.94
N SER A 149 -10.66 22.71 -11.98
CA SER A 149 -10.06 23.97 -11.58
C SER A 149 -9.00 24.34 -12.63
N GLU A 150 -9.07 25.57 -13.13
CA GLU A 150 -8.28 26.09 -14.24
C GLU A 150 -6.79 25.74 -14.11
N LEU A 151 -6.29 24.95 -15.06
CA LEU A 151 -4.87 24.63 -15.20
C LEU A 151 -4.11 25.91 -15.54
N THR A 152 -3.34 26.45 -14.61
CA THR A 152 -2.26 27.37 -14.98
C THR A 152 -1.14 26.53 -15.60
N SER A 153 -0.66 26.92 -16.79
CA SER A 153 0.37 26.21 -17.56
C SER A 153 1.76 26.13 -16.87
N GLU A 154 1.83 26.55 -15.61
CA GLU A 154 3.06 26.88 -14.88
C GLU A 154 3.03 26.38 -13.42
N TRP A 155 2.20 25.38 -13.09
CA TRP A 155 2.10 24.88 -11.70
C TRP A 155 3.40 24.22 -11.17
N TRP A 156 4.33 23.88 -12.07
CA TRP A 156 5.65 23.35 -11.72
C TRP A 156 6.73 24.11 -12.51
N GLN A 157 7.45 25.01 -11.86
CA GLN A 157 8.57 25.74 -12.44
C GLN A 157 9.87 25.35 -11.72
N ASP A 158 10.64 24.46 -12.36
CA ASP A 158 12.05 24.14 -12.10
C ASP A 158 12.41 23.41 -10.76
N PRO A 159 13.14 22.27 -10.79
CA PRO A 159 13.63 21.56 -9.59
C PRO A 159 14.62 22.32 -8.69
N GLU A 160 15.03 23.55 -9.04
CA GLU A 160 15.94 24.38 -8.23
C GLU A 160 15.26 25.11 -7.06
N ASP A 161 13.92 25.17 -7.01
CA ASP A 161 13.18 25.62 -5.80
C ASP A 161 13.22 24.57 -4.67
N ILE A 162 13.81 23.39 -4.95
CA ILE A 162 14.27 22.40 -3.96
C ILE A 162 15.60 22.86 -3.32
N ARG A 163 15.74 24.18 -3.07
CA ARG A 163 16.87 24.81 -2.38
C ARG A 163 16.70 24.90 -0.86
N MET A 164 15.91 23.99 -0.26
CA MET A 164 16.22 23.47 1.07
C MET A 164 17.22 22.29 0.95
N GLY A 165 18.28 22.56 0.18
CA GLY A 165 19.28 21.63 -0.35
C GLY A 165 20.35 21.17 0.63
N HIS A 166 19.95 20.79 1.85
CA HIS A 166 20.80 19.99 2.73
C HIS A 166 20.30 18.55 2.94
N LEU A 167 18.99 18.27 2.84
CA LEU A 167 18.43 16.93 3.06
C LEU A 167 18.31 16.08 1.80
N LEU A 168 18.25 16.71 0.62
CA LEU A 168 18.03 16.01 -0.66
C LEU A 168 19.32 15.78 -1.47
N LYS A 169 20.44 16.44 -1.09
CA LYS A 169 21.74 16.30 -1.77
C LYS A 169 22.32 14.88 -1.72
N ASN A 170 21.88 14.04 -0.79
CA ASN A 170 22.47 12.72 -0.61
C ASN A 170 21.65 11.57 -1.21
N HIS A 171 20.35 11.74 -1.50
CA HIS A 171 19.50 10.60 -1.90
C HIS A 171 18.41 10.89 -2.94
N LEU A 172 18.26 12.13 -3.41
CA LEU A 172 17.26 12.52 -4.41
C LEU A 172 17.85 13.52 -5.40
N SER A 173 19.07 13.27 -5.90
CA SER A 173 19.62 14.07 -7.00
C SER A 173 18.67 13.99 -8.20
N PRO A 174 18.09 15.12 -8.65
CA PRO A 174 17.22 15.13 -9.80
C PRO A 174 18.05 14.77 -11.03
N PHE A 175 17.64 13.74 -11.75
CA PHE A 175 18.06 13.54 -13.13
C PHE A 175 17.47 14.70 -13.95
N ASN A 176 18.19 15.82 -14.04
CA ASN A 176 17.70 17.07 -14.66
C ASN A 176 17.26 16.96 -16.14
N ASN A 177 17.47 15.80 -16.78
CA ASN A 177 17.15 15.57 -18.20
C ASN A 177 16.47 14.22 -18.47
N ALA A 178 15.95 13.53 -17.45
CA ALA A 178 15.16 12.32 -17.69
C ALA A 178 13.76 12.71 -18.17
N SER A 179 13.52 12.71 -19.49
CA SER A 179 12.18 12.36 -19.94
C SER A 179 11.88 11.00 -19.34
N VAL A 180 10.70 10.80 -18.72
CA VAL A 180 10.28 9.65 -17.90
C VAL A 180 10.57 8.26 -18.51
N LEU A 181 10.94 8.21 -19.79
CA LEU A 181 11.12 7.02 -20.59
C LEU A 181 12.37 7.02 -21.50
N LYS A 182 13.21 8.08 -21.49
CA LYS A 182 14.53 8.05 -22.16
C LYS A 182 15.61 8.12 -21.08
N PRO A 183 16.38 7.04 -20.85
CA PRO A 183 17.53 7.11 -19.95
C PRO A 183 18.52 8.14 -20.50
N ASN A 184 18.71 9.23 -19.78
CA ASN A 184 19.62 10.27 -20.22
C ASN A 184 21.08 9.81 -20.06
N MET A 185 21.75 9.52 -21.18
CA MET A 185 23.12 8.96 -21.28
C MET A 185 24.25 9.95 -20.94
N SER A 186 23.97 11.07 -20.28
CA SER A 186 24.97 12.11 -19.99
C SER A 186 25.28 12.21 -18.49
N TYR A 187 25.95 11.20 -17.93
CA TYR A 187 26.67 11.39 -16.67
C TYR A 187 28.00 10.62 -16.67
N LYS A 188 29.07 11.36 -16.35
CA LYS A 188 30.44 10.86 -16.09
C LYS A 188 30.76 11.13 -14.62
N GLU A 189 30.22 10.35 -13.70
CA GLU A 189 30.84 10.14 -12.38
C GLU A 189 30.64 8.69 -11.90
N PRO A 190 31.55 8.15 -11.08
CA PRO A 190 31.84 6.72 -11.06
C PRO A 190 30.94 5.88 -10.15
N ASN A 191 29.97 6.46 -9.44
CA ASN A 191 29.29 5.76 -8.35
C ASN A 191 27.77 5.82 -8.51
N LEU A 192 27.17 4.64 -8.72
CA LEU A 192 25.73 4.30 -8.67
C LEU A 192 24.89 4.23 -9.97
N VAL A 193 25.49 3.78 -11.07
CA VAL A 193 24.92 2.63 -11.78
C VAL A 193 26.05 1.65 -12.02
N SER A 194 26.40 0.84 -11.00
CA SER A 194 26.77 -0.53 -11.37
C SER A 194 25.58 -1.04 -12.18
N LEU A 195 25.79 -1.61 -13.37
CA LEU A 195 24.77 -2.29 -14.20
C LEU A 195 24.14 -3.46 -13.42
N ARG A 196 23.47 -3.13 -12.33
CA ARG A 196 22.84 -4.00 -11.35
C ARG A 196 21.35 -3.75 -11.49
N MET A 197 20.62 -4.85 -11.49
CA MET A 197 19.17 -4.80 -11.64
C MET A 197 18.52 -3.99 -10.52
N PRO A 198 17.56 -3.09 -10.84
CA PRO A 198 16.77 -2.39 -9.85
C PRO A 198 15.85 -3.40 -9.15
N ASN A 199 16.19 -3.71 -7.92
CA ASN A 199 15.47 -4.70 -7.12
C ASN A 199 14.43 -4.03 -6.23
N SER A 200 14.65 -2.78 -5.84
CA SER A 200 13.72 -2.03 -4.99
C SER A 200 12.75 -1.16 -5.81
N PRO A 201 11.54 -0.89 -5.28
CA PRO A 201 10.62 0.09 -5.87
C PRO A 201 11.26 1.47 -6.10
N ALA A 202 12.09 1.92 -5.14
CA ALA A 202 12.76 3.20 -5.22
C ALA A 202 13.76 3.27 -6.39
N GLU A 203 14.55 2.22 -6.63
CA GLU A 203 15.45 2.14 -7.79
C GLU A 203 14.66 2.15 -9.12
N ARG A 204 13.52 1.48 -9.17
CA ARG A 204 12.64 1.53 -10.35
C ARG A 204 12.02 2.91 -10.56
N LEU A 205 11.67 3.63 -9.51
CA LEU A 205 11.25 5.02 -9.60
C LEU A 205 12.37 5.93 -10.11
N MET A 206 13.62 5.67 -9.73
CA MET A 206 14.76 6.41 -10.27
C MET A 206 14.90 6.21 -11.78
N LEU A 207 14.58 5.03 -12.32
CA LEU A 207 14.53 4.81 -13.77
C LEU A 207 13.47 5.67 -14.49
N LEU A 208 12.40 6.03 -13.79
CA LEU A 208 11.39 6.98 -14.27
C LEU A 208 11.81 8.46 -14.10
N GLY A 209 13.03 8.73 -13.63
CA GLY A 209 13.49 10.09 -13.31
C GLY A 209 13.13 10.57 -11.91
N GLY A 210 12.71 9.67 -11.01
CA GLY A 210 12.30 10.01 -9.65
C GLY A 210 10.92 10.69 -9.58
N ILE A 211 10.56 11.20 -8.39
CA ILE A 211 9.35 12.03 -8.24
C ILE A 211 9.40 13.25 -9.20
N PRO A 212 10.52 14.01 -9.30
CA PRO A 212 10.56 15.19 -10.17
C PRO A 212 10.39 14.85 -11.65
N GLY A 213 10.98 13.74 -12.12
CA GLY A 213 10.81 13.28 -13.51
C GLY A 213 9.36 12.95 -13.83
N VAL A 214 8.69 12.19 -12.95
CA VAL A 214 7.27 11.85 -13.11
C VAL A 214 6.40 13.10 -13.12
N LEU A 215 6.58 14.04 -12.18
CA LEU A 215 5.81 15.28 -12.12
C LEU A 215 6.04 16.18 -13.34
N LYS A 216 7.28 16.28 -13.82
CA LYS A 216 7.60 17.01 -15.06
C LYS A 216 6.88 16.40 -16.26
N HIS A 217 6.80 15.08 -16.36
CA HIS A 217 6.06 14.44 -17.45
C HIS A 217 4.55 14.63 -17.34
N MET A 218 4.00 14.64 -16.12
CA MET A 218 2.60 15.02 -15.90
C MET A 218 2.35 16.45 -16.41
N GLN A 219 3.26 17.39 -16.12
CA GLN A 219 3.18 18.76 -16.63
C GLN A 219 3.27 18.82 -18.16
N GLU A 220 4.23 18.13 -18.78
CA GLU A 220 4.38 18.04 -20.25
C GLU A 220 3.10 17.48 -20.91
N CYS A 221 2.41 16.56 -20.23
CA CYS A 221 1.13 16.01 -20.68
C CYS A 221 -0.08 16.89 -20.33
N ASN A 222 0.10 18.03 -19.66
CA ASN A 222 -0.96 18.88 -19.10
C ASN A 222 -1.91 18.14 -18.14
N VAL A 223 -1.36 17.25 -17.33
CA VAL A 223 -2.07 16.45 -16.33
C VAL A 223 -1.70 16.96 -14.93
N LEU A 224 -2.69 17.23 -14.09
CA LEU A 224 -2.46 17.59 -12.70
C LEU A 224 -2.29 16.35 -11.82
N PRO A 225 -1.31 16.34 -10.89
CA PRO A 225 -1.24 15.31 -9.87
C PRO A 225 -2.45 15.41 -8.94
N ASN A 226 -2.85 14.27 -8.38
CA ASN A 226 -3.92 14.18 -7.40
C ASN A 226 -3.45 13.39 -6.16
N HIS A 227 -4.31 13.24 -5.16
CA HIS A 227 -3.99 12.52 -3.93
C HIS A 227 -3.62 11.05 -4.17
N ILE A 228 -4.15 10.40 -5.21
CA ILE A 228 -3.80 9.01 -5.59
C ILE A 228 -2.34 8.92 -6.03
N ILE A 229 -1.87 9.88 -6.82
CA ILE A 229 -0.45 9.94 -7.24
C ILE A 229 0.47 10.09 -6.03
N PHE A 230 0.13 10.96 -5.07
CA PHE A 230 0.93 11.13 -3.86
C PHE A 230 0.91 9.91 -2.93
N ASN A 231 -0.23 9.24 -2.80
CA ASN A 231 -0.32 7.95 -2.09
C ASN A 231 0.55 6.87 -2.79
N SER A 232 0.55 6.86 -4.12
CA SER A 232 1.38 5.96 -4.91
C SER A 232 2.87 6.26 -4.77
N PHE A 233 3.27 7.54 -4.79
CA PHE A 233 4.66 7.93 -4.51
C PHE A 233 5.08 7.48 -3.12
N LEU A 234 4.23 7.66 -2.11
CA LEU A 234 4.53 7.22 -0.75
C LEU A 234 4.88 5.74 -0.71
N ASN A 235 4.12 4.88 -1.42
CA ASN A 235 4.40 3.44 -1.47
C ASN A 235 5.75 3.11 -2.13
N VAL A 236 6.18 3.89 -3.13
CA VAL A 236 7.39 3.60 -3.92
C VAL A 236 8.68 4.17 -3.29
N ILE A 237 8.61 5.31 -2.59
CA ILE A 237 9.79 5.92 -1.98
C ILE A 237 10.36 5.08 -0.83
N PRO A 238 11.68 5.20 -0.52
CA PRO A 238 12.27 4.57 0.66
C PRO A 238 11.53 4.97 1.95
N GLN A 239 11.40 4.01 2.88
CA GLN A 239 10.85 4.26 4.21
C GLN A 239 11.87 5.00 5.06
N LEU A 240 11.98 6.31 4.88
CA LEU A 240 12.92 7.19 5.55
C LEU A 240 12.24 8.54 5.82
N SER A 241 12.46 9.11 7.01
CA SER A 241 11.79 10.35 7.43
C SER A 241 12.02 11.51 6.45
N ASP A 242 13.25 11.67 5.95
CA ASP A 242 13.60 12.78 5.06
C ASP A 242 12.85 12.68 3.72
N HIS A 243 12.67 11.46 3.19
CA HIS A 243 11.92 11.24 1.96
C HIS A 243 10.41 11.46 2.16
N GLU A 244 9.88 11.09 3.33
CA GLU A 244 8.47 11.33 3.70
C GLU A 244 8.19 12.83 3.83
N GLN A 245 9.07 13.59 4.50
CA GLN A 245 8.96 15.05 4.64
C GLN A 245 9.08 15.76 3.28
N ALA A 246 10.02 15.33 2.43
CA ALA A 246 10.17 15.86 1.09
C ALA A 246 8.90 15.65 0.25
N LEU A 247 8.26 14.48 0.35
CA LEU A 247 7.02 14.21 -0.38
C LEU A 247 5.86 15.10 0.07
N ILE A 248 5.72 15.37 1.38
CA ILE A 248 4.73 16.32 1.92
C ILE A 248 5.02 17.75 1.43
N HIS A 249 6.29 18.15 1.40
CA HIS A 249 6.65 19.46 0.87
C HIS A 249 6.30 19.59 -0.63
N ILE A 250 6.58 18.55 -1.42
CA ILE A 250 6.23 18.51 -2.85
C ILE A 250 4.71 18.55 -3.04
N SER A 251 3.91 17.90 -2.18
CA SER A 251 2.43 17.97 -2.28
C SER A 251 1.92 19.39 -2.10
N ASN A 252 2.54 20.15 -1.19
CA ASN A 252 2.19 21.55 -0.95
C ASN A 252 2.54 22.45 -2.14
N ILE A 253 3.71 22.25 -2.76
CA ILE A 253 4.10 22.96 -3.99
C ILE A 253 3.11 22.66 -5.13
N CYS A 254 2.75 21.39 -5.30
CA CYS A 254 1.78 20.95 -6.32
C CYS A 254 0.33 21.33 -5.98
N GLN A 255 0.08 21.97 -4.82
CA GLN A 255 -1.25 22.30 -4.30
C GLN A 255 -2.18 21.07 -4.19
N VAL A 256 -1.60 19.88 -4.00
CA VAL A 256 -2.33 18.64 -3.77
C VAL A 256 -2.39 18.38 -2.28
N LYS A 257 -3.61 18.35 -1.73
CA LYS A 257 -3.82 17.95 -0.34
C LYS A 257 -3.86 16.43 -0.22
N PRO A 258 -2.91 15.79 0.49
CA PRO A 258 -3.00 14.37 0.77
C PRO A 258 -4.24 14.05 1.61
N ASN A 259 -4.81 12.86 1.42
CA ASN A 259 -6.01 12.43 2.14
C ASN A 259 -5.65 11.67 3.44
N ILE A 260 -6.67 11.32 4.24
CA ILE A 260 -6.52 10.54 5.49
C ILE A 260 -5.73 9.23 5.24
N GLN A 261 -5.94 8.58 4.10
CA GLN A 261 -5.26 7.34 3.74
C GLN A 261 -3.74 7.52 3.60
N PHE A 262 -3.27 8.62 3.00
CA PHE A 262 -1.85 8.96 2.90
C PHE A 262 -1.21 9.06 4.30
N TYR A 263 -1.86 9.77 5.23
CA TYR A 263 -1.36 9.89 6.60
C TYR A 263 -1.42 8.57 7.38
N ASN A 264 -2.46 7.76 7.14
CA ASN A 264 -2.55 6.42 7.71
C ASN A 264 -1.41 5.51 7.21
N ALA A 265 -1.02 5.63 5.94
CA ALA A 265 0.14 4.92 5.39
C ALA A 265 1.45 5.43 6.02
N LEU A 266 1.61 6.75 6.24
CA LEU A 266 2.76 7.32 6.95
C LEU A 266 2.89 6.79 8.38
N ILE A 267 1.79 6.71 9.12
CA ILE A 267 1.75 6.11 10.47
C ILE A 267 2.29 4.69 10.44
N LEU A 268 1.79 3.85 9.52
CA LEU A 268 2.22 2.46 9.40
C LEU A 268 3.71 2.33 9.06
N ARG A 269 4.23 3.15 8.14
CA ARG A 269 5.66 3.17 7.78
C ARG A 269 6.54 3.57 8.97
N ARG A 270 6.17 4.63 9.70
CA ARG A 270 6.88 5.08 10.91
C ARG A 270 6.88 4.02 12.01
N LEU A 271 5.77 3.31 12.19
CA LEU A 271 5.68 2.18 13.11
C LEU A 271 6.54 0.98 12.67
N GLN A 272 6.64 0.69 11.37
CA GLN A 272 7.55 -0.35 10.84
C GLN A 272 9.02 -0.02 11.14
N ARG A 273 9.38 1.27 11.13
CA ARG A 273 10.70 1.77 11.56
C ARG A 273 10.92 1.76 13.08
N ARG A 274 9.93 1.32 13.86
CA ARG A 274 9.90 1.40 15.34
C ARG A 274 9.96 2.83 15.89
N SER A 275 9.65 3.84 15.06
CA SER A 275 9.57 5.24 15.47
C SER A 275 8.15 5.58 15.94
N LYS A 276 7.75 5.07 17.12
CA LYS A 276 6.41 5.34 17.69
C LYS A 276 6.12 6.84 17.87
N GLN A 277 7.10 7.60 18.33
CA GLN A 277 6.95 9.05 18.54
C GLN A 277 6.70 9.78 17.21
N GLU A 278 7.47 9.46 16.16
CA GLU A 278 7.22 10.01 14.82
C GLU A 278 5.83 9.61 14.32
N ALA A 279 5.36 8.39 14.60
CA ALA A 279 4.02 7.96 14.19
C ALA A 279 2.91 8.77 14.88
N LEU A 280 3.06 9.10 16.17
CA LEU A 280 2.11 9.94 16.90
C LEU A 280 2.11 11.39 16.39
N GLN A 281 3.28 11.94 16.03
CA GLN A 281 3.39 13.27 15.42
C GLN A 281 2.60 13.41 14.10
N VAL A 282 2.27 12.29 13.44
CA VAL A 282 1.41 12.34 12.24
C VAL A 282 0.00 12.83 12.58
N LEU A 283 -0.51 12.59 13.81
CA LEU A 283 -1.80 13.13 14.23
C LEU A 283 -1.80 14.66 14.26
N ASP A 284 -0.69 15.27 14.65
CA ASP A 284 -0.55 16.73 14.64
C ASP A 284 -0.48 17.26 13.21
N LEU A 285 0.25 16.59 12.31
CA LEU A 285 0.25 16.91 10.87
C LEU A 285 -1.14 16.80 10.25
N MET A 286 -1.93 15.79 10.63
CA MET A 286 -3.32 15.67 10.16
C MET A 286 -4.19 16.83 10.64
N ARG A 287 -4.02 17.26 11.91
CA ARG A 287 -4.74 18.41 12.46
C ARG A 287 -4.37 19.72 11.76
N GLU A 288 -3.09 19.93 11.47
CA GLU A 288 -2.58 21.09 10.72
C GLU A 288 -3.23 21.17 9.33
N GLU A 289 -3.41 20.03 8.67
CA GLU A 289 -4.08 19.92 7.36
C GLU A 289 -5.61 19.86 7.44
N CYS A 290 -6.18 20.12 8.63
CA CYS A 290 -7.63 20.09 8.88
C CYS A 290 -8.29 18.73 8.57
N LEU A 291 -7.51 17.64 8.69
CA LEU A 291 -7.99 16.27 8.55
C LEU A 291 -8.30 15.69 9.94
N SER A 292 -9.49 15.08 10.08
CA SER A 292 -9.87 14.39 11.30
C SER A 292 -9.40 12.93 11.24
N PRO A 293 -8.59 12.46 12.21
CA PRO A 293 -8.27 11.04 12.36
C PRO A 293 -9.54 10.19 12.44
N ASP A 294 -9.54 9.03 11.80
CA ASP A 294 -10.68 8.11 11.80
C ASP A 294 -10.39 6.83 12.60
N GLU A 295 -11.37 5.92 12.64
CA GLU A 295 -11.22 4.63 13.30
C GLU A 295 -10.04 3.80 12.74
N TYR A 296 -9.71 3.98 11.46
CA TYR A 296 -8.59 3.30 10.83
C TYR A 296 -7.26 3.89 11.28
N THR A 297 -7.16 5.21 11.44
CA THR A 297 -5.99 5.90 12.01
C THR A 297 -5.64 5.34 13.38
N PHE A 298 -6.62 5.25 14.28
CA PHE A 298 -6.40 4.68 15.62
C PHE A 298 -6.10 3.17 15.57
N SER A 299 -6.70 2.43 14.64
CA SER A 299 -6.38 1.01 14.43
C SER A 299 -4.94 0.80 13.95
N ALA A 300 -4.40 1.74 13.15
CA ALA A 300 -3.01 1.73 12.72
C ALA A 300 -2.07 2.04 13.89
N LEU A 301 -2.34 3.10 14.65
CA LEU A 301 -1.55 3.48 15.84
C LEU A 301 -1.54 2.38 16.92
N ALA A 302 -2.64 1.66 17.08
CA ALA A 302 -2.77 0.55 18.01
C ALA A 302 -1.76 -0.59 17.75
N LYS A 303 -1.30 -0.75 16.51
CA LYS A 303 -0.20 -1.68 16.17
C LYS A 303 1.16 -1.23 16.71
N GLY A 304 1.28 0.01 17.17
CA GLY A 304 2.48 0.57 17.80
C GLY A 304 2.45 0.57 19.33
N CYS A 305 1.35 0.18 19.96
CA CYS A 305 1.25 0.13 21.42
C CYS A 305 2.06 -1.06 21.95
N GLU A 306 3.05 -0.80 22.80
CA GLU A 306 3.89 -1.85 23.40
C GLU A 306 3.46 -2.21 24.82
N ASN A 307 2.96 -1.21 25.55
CA ASN A 307 2.66 -1.27 26.98
C ASN A 307 1.23 -0.83 27.28
N ARG A 308 0.77 -1.12 28.51
CA ARG A 308 -0.56 -0.69 28.99
C ARG A 308 -0.75 0.83 28.92
N GLN A 309 0.25 1.61 29.36
CA GLN A 309 0.19 3.08 29.36
C GLN A 309 -0.02 3.65 27.96
N ASP A 310 0.70 3.11 26.97
CA ASP A 310 0.57 3.51 25.56
C ASP A 310 -0.83 3.27 25.02
N ALA A 311 -1.41 2.13 25.37
CA ALA A 311 -2.76 1.77 24.95
C ALA A 311 -3.81 2.62 25.67
N GLU A 312 -3.66 2.91 26.97
CA GLU A 312 -4.55 3.81 27.71
C GLU A 312 -4.54 5.22 27.12
N GLN A 313 -3.36 5.78 26.82
CA GLN A 313 -3.24 7.07 26.15
C GLN A 313 -3.96 7.09 24.81
N LEU A 314 -3.71 6.09 23.96
CA LEU A 314 -4.33 6.00 22.64
C LEU A 314 -5.87 5.87 22.72
N LEU A 315 -6.38 5.08 23.66
CA LEU A 315 -7.83 4.92 23.86
C LEU A 315 -8.47 6.22 24.39
N ASN A 316 -7.78 6.94 25.28
CA ASN A 316 -8.24 8.23 25.78
C ASN A 316 -8.29 9.27 24.67
N GLU A 317 -7.23 9.41 23.88
CA GLU A 317 -7.19 10.31 22.71
C GLU A 317 -8.30 9.99 21.71
N MET A 318 -8.57 8.70 21.46
CA MET A 318 -9.68 8.27 20.60
C MET A 318 -11.03 8.74 21.16
N THR A 319 -11.25 8.60 22.47
CA THR A 319 -12.48 9.07 23.12
C THR A 319 -12.62 10.58 23.17
N GLU A 320 -11.53 11.33 23.31
CA GLU A 320 -11.51 12.80 23.26
C GLU A 320 -11.95 13.32 21.88
N LEU A 321 -11.65 12.59 20.81
CA LEU A 321 -12.13 12.87 19.46
C LEU A 321 -13.56 12.36 19.19
N ASN A 322 -14.30 11.97 20.23
CA ASN A 322 -15.64 11.37 20.14
C ASN A 322 -15.70 10.07 19.33
N LEU A 323 -14.56 9.39 19.14
CA LEU A 323 -14.49 8.07 18.51
C LEU A 323 -14.56 6.99 19.59
N LYS A 324 -15.27 5.88 19.30
CA LYS A 324 -15.37 4.74 20.22
C LYS A 324 -14.39 3.65 19.81
N PRO A 325 -13.54 3.14 20.71
CA PRO A 325 -12.69 1.99 20.43
C PRO A 325 -13.52 0.82 19.91
N ASN A 326 -13.19 0.38 18.69
CA ASN A 326 -13.84 -0.75 18.04
C ASN A 326 -13.03 -2.04 18.24
N GLN A 327 -13.59 -3.15 17.76
CA GLN A 327 -12.90 -4.45 17.83
C GLN A 327 -11.55 -4.45 17.10
N LYS A 328 -11.42 -3.73 15.97
CA LYS A 328 -10.19 -3.69 15.17
C LYS A 328 -9.01 -3.05 15.93
N VAL A 329 -9.27 -1.95 16.65
CA VAL A 329 -8.29 -1.28 17.50
C VAL A 329 -7.79 -2.23 18.59
N LEU A 330 -8.71 -2.88 19.31
CA LEU A 330 -8.35 -3.81 20.39
C LEU A 330 -7.63 -5.06 19.87
N GLU A 331 -8.02 -5.58 18.70
CA GLU A 331 -7.34 -6.71 18.06
C GLU A 331 -5.92 -6.35 17.58
N ALA A 332 -5.70 -5.10 17.14
CA ALA A 332 -4.36 -4.63 16.81
C ALA A 332 -3.44 -4.62 18.05
N MET A 333 -3.94 -4.14 19.19
CA MET A 333 -3.20 -4.18 20.47
C MET A 333 -2.96 -5.61 20.96
N LEU A 334 -3.94 -6.51 20.78
CA LEU A 334 -3.88 -7.91 21.22
C LEU A 334 -2.68 -8.65 20.60
N ARG A 335 -2.43 -8.44 19.30
CA ARG A 335 -1.28 -9.07 18.61
C ARG A 335 0.05 -8.68 19.25
N ASN A 336 0.22 -7.41 19.60
CA ASN A 336 1.43 -6.95 20.29
C ASN A 336 1.53 -7.50 21.71
N ALA A 337 0.41 -7.55 22.42
CA ALA A 337 0.35 -8.10 23.77
C ALA A 337 0.79 -9.57 23.82
N PHE A 338 0.37 -10.38 22.84
CA PHE A 338 0.81 -11.77 22.71
C PHE A 338 2.29 -11.87 22.36
N TYR A 339 2.76 -11.09 21.39
CA TYR A 339 4.16 -11.12 20.95
C TYR A 339 5.14 -10.80 22.10
N ARG A 340 4.77 -9.86 22.98
CA ARG A 340 5.60 -9.42 24.12
C ARG A 340 5.26 -10.08 25.44
N THR A 341 4.31 -11.01 25.47
CA THR A 341 3.79 -11.59 26.72
C THR A 341 3.37 -10.54 27.77
N ASN A 342 2.74 -9.46 27.31
CA ASN A 342 2.38 -8.32 28.16
C ASN A 342 0.99 -8.51 28.79
N PHE A 343 0.95 -9.17 29.96
CA PHE A 343 -0.29 -9.41 30.69
C PHE A 343 -1.04 -8.13 31.13
N PRO A 344 -0.39 -7.06 31.61
CA PRO A 344 -1.08 -5.80 31.91
C PRO A 344 -1.86 -5.22 30.73
N LEU A 345 -1.29 -5.29 29.52
CA LEU A 345 -1.96 -4.86 28.30
C LEU A 345 -3.13 -5.79 27.95
N LEU A 346 -2.98 -7.11 28.11
CA LEU A 346 -4.10 -8.05 27.94
C LEU A 346 -5.26 -7.75 28.89
N SER A 347 -4.97 -7.40 30.15
CA SER A 347 -6.00 -7.03 31.12
C SER A 347 -6.74 -5.77 30.69
N LEU A 348 -6.01 -4.75 30.20
CA LEU A 348 -6.63 -3.54 29.66
C LEU A 348 -7.55 -3.87 28.50
N ILE A 349 -7.10 -4.69 27.54
CA ILE A 349 -7.92 -5.07 26.38
C ILE A 349 -9.23 -5.72 26.85
N CYS A 350 -9.15 -6.68 27.78
CA CYS A 350 -10.34 -7.32 28.35
C CYS A 350 -11.27 -6.31 29.04
N GLU A 351 -10.71 -5.40 29.85
CA GLU A 351 -11.46 -4.30 30.48
C GLU A 351 -12.16 -3.43 29.43
N SER A 352 -11.47 -3.08 28.34
CA SER A 352 -12.01 -2.25 27.25
C SER A 352 -13.24 -2.90 26.58
N TYR A 353 -13.25 -4.23 26.38
CA TYR A 353 -14.45 -4.92 25.85
C TYR A 353 -15.68 -4.70 26.73
N LYS A 354 -15.49 -4.63 28.06
CA LYS A 354 -16.57 -4.35 29.01
C LYS A 354 -16.94 -2.87 29.02
N THR A 355 -15.96 -1.98 29.12
CA THR A 355 -16.16 -0.52 29.19
C THR A 355 -16.90 0.02 27.96
N TYR A 356 -16.55 -0.48 26.77
CA TYR A 356 -17.16 -0.03 25.52
C TYR A 356 -18.32 -0.92 25.04
N ASN A 357 -18.75 -1.89 25.86
CA ASN A 357 -19.85 -2.83 25.57
C ASN A 357 -19.71 -3.52 24.20
N LEU A 358 -18.52 -4.03 23.90
CA LEU A 358 -18.20 -4.70 22.64
C LEU A 358 -18.56 -6.18 22.69
N ALA A 359 -19.07 -6.71 21.57
CA ALA A 359 -19.36 -8.14 21.46
C ALA A 359 -18.05 -8.95 21.48
N VAL A 360 -17.96 -9.90 22.41
CA VAL A 360 -16.84 -10.82 22.48
C VAL A 360 -17.06 -11.98 21.52
N ASN A 361 -16.22 -12.06 20.49
CA ASN A 361 -16.30 -13.12 19.49
C ASN A 361 -15.58 -14.39 19.97
N LYS A 362 -16.09 -15.56 19.58
CA LYS A 362 -15.49 -16.85 19.89
C LYS A 362 -14.00 -16.92 19.50
N GLY A 363 -13.66 -16.44 18.31
CA GLY A 363 -12.27 -16.42 17.83
C GLY A 363 -11.34 -15.48 18.62
N PHE A 364 -11.87 -14.47 19.33
CA PHE A 364 -11.07 -13.68 20.27
C PHE A 364 -10.73 -14.49 21.53
N LEU A 365 -11.71 -15.19 22.10
CA LEU A 365 -11.52 -16.06 23.26
C LEU A 365 -10.54 -17.20 22.95
N GLU A 366 -10.76 -17.92 21.85
CA GLU A 366 -9.88 -19.03 21.40
C GLU A 366 -8.42 -18.57 21.25
N ARG A 367 -8.19 -17.33 20.78
CA ARG A 367 -6.83 -16.75 20.66
C ARG A 367 -6.20 -16.49 22.03
N ILE A 368 -6.94 -15.94 23.00
CA ILE A 368 -6.42 -15.72 24.37
C ILE A 368 -6.16 -17.06 25.06
N GLU A 369 -7.09 -18.00 24.98
CA GLU A 369 -6.95 -19.32 25.59
C GLU A 369 -5.76 -20.08 25.01
N LYS A 370 -5.58 -20.07 23.69
CA LYS A 370 -4.41 -20.65 23.03
C LYS A 370 -3.11 -20.01 23.53
N PHE A 371 -3.06 -18.68 23.62
CA PHE A 371 -1.92 -17.97 24.18
C PHE A 371 -1.63 -18.40 25.63
N LEU A 372 -2.66 -18.52 26.48
CA LEU A 372 -2.49 -18.97 27.87
C LEU A 372 -2.00 -20.41 27.97
N LEU A 373 -2.45 -21.30 27.08
CA LEU A 373 -1.95 -22.68 26.98
C LEU A 373 -0.48 -22.71 26.56
N ASP A 374 -0.11 -21.92 25.56
CA ASP A 374 1.28 -21.82 25.10
C ASP A 374 2.19 -21.34 26.23
N ILE A 375 1.79 -20.31 27.00
CA ILE A 375 2.57 -19.86 28.16
C ILE A 375 2.61 -20.90 29.27
N ARG A 376 1.51 -21.59 29.57
CA ARG A 376 1.49 -22.66 30.58
C ARG A 376 2.44 -23.79 30.22
N SER A 377 2.47 -24.19 28.94
CA SER A 377 3.40 -25.22 28.46
C SER A 377 4.86 -24.81 28.64
N LYS A 378 5.21 -23.54 28.39
CA LYS A 378 6.55 -22.99 28.63
C LYS A 378 6.92 -23.01 30.11
N ILE A 379 5.99 -22.62 30.98
CA ILE A 379 6.19 -22.66 32.45
C ILE A 379 6.44 -24.10 32.91
N LEU A 380 5.64 -25.07 32.47
CA LEU A 380 5.82 -26.49 32.81
C LEU A 380 7.17 -27.04 32.30
N ALA A 381 7.59 -26.66 31.10
CA ALA A 381 8.89 -27.07 30.57
C ALA A 381 10.06 -26.52 31.42
N MET A 382 9.96 -25.29 31.91
CA MET A 382 10.94 -24.71 32.85
C MET A 382 10.94 -25.41 34.20
N GLU A 383 9.75 -25.75 34.73
CA GLU A 383 9.59 -26.53 35.97
C GLU A 383 10.25 -27.91 35.84
N HIS A 384 10.00 -28.64 34.75
CA HIS A 384 10.62 -29.96 34.49
C HIS A 384 12.14 -29.88 34.32
N ALA A 385 12.66 -28.77 33.80
CA ALA A 385 14.09 -28.53 33.66
C ALA A 385 14.75 -28.01 34.96
N ASN A 386 14.02 -27.91 36.08
CA ASN A 386 14.47 -27.32 37.35
C ASN A 386 15.07 -25.91 37.20
N VAL A 387 14.52 -25.10 36.28
CA VAL A 387 14.97 -23.71 36.06
C VAL A 387 14.29 -22.79 37.07
N ASP A 388 15.03 -22.34 38.10
CA ASP A 388 14.56 -21.31 39.04
C ASP A 388 15.34 -20.00 38.84
N ASN A 389 15.08 -19.32 37.73
CA ASN A 389 15.63 -18.01 37.43
C ASN A 389 14.59 -16.89 37.60
N GLU A 390 15.04 -15.64 37.65
CA GLU A 390 14.15 -14.48 37.78
C GLU A 390 13.08 -14.43 36.68
N GLN A 391 13.43 -14.80 35.46
CA GLN A 391 12.52 -14.86 34.32
C GLN A 391 11.35 -15.81 34.55
N TYR A 392 11.60 -17.02 35.06
CA TYR A 392 10.58 -17.99 35.44
C TYR A 392 9.65 -17.42 36.52
N ARG A 393 10.20 -16.85 37.59
CA ARG A 393 9.41 -16.30 38.70
C ARG A 393 8.49 -15.16 38.24
N LEU A 394 9.02 -14.23 37.44
CA LEU A 394 8.25 -13.11 36.89
C LEU A 394 7.16 -13.59 35.93
N LEU A 395 7.47 -14.52 35.03
CA LEU A 395 6.52 -15.09 34.08
C LEU A 395 5.40 -15.86 34.79
N SER A 396 5.75 -16.75 35.71
CA SER A 396 4.80 -17.57 36.48
C SER A 396 3.89 -16.71 37.35
N SER A 397 4.45 -15.74 38.08
CA SER A 397 3.67 -14.80 38.89
C SER A 397 2.70 -13.96 38.05
N SER A 398 3.17 -13.42 36.92
CA SER A 398 2.35 -12.60 36.02
C SER A 398 1.25 -13.42 35.34
N TYR A 399 1.58 -14.64 34.90
CA TYR A 399 0.62 -15.60 34.34
C TYR A 399 -0.48 -15.93 35.34
N ASN A 400 -0.12 -16.32 36.56
CA ASN A 400 -1.09 -16.68 37.60
C ASN A 400 -1.99 -15.50 37.97
N ARG A 401 -1.43 -14.27 38.04
CA ARG A 401 -2.22 -13.05 38.28
C ARG A 401 -3.21 -12.80 37.16
N PHE A 402 -2.75 -12.89 35.91
CA PHE A 402 -3.61 -12.69 34.75
C PHE A 402 -4.68 -13.77 34.62
N GLN A 403 -4.35 -15.04 34.87
CA GLN A 403 -5.31 -16.14 34.80
C GLN A 403 -6.46 -15.97 35.79
N LYS A 404 -6.15 -15.54 37.03
CA LYS A 404 -7.19 -15.19 38.02
C LYS A 404 -8.08 -14.04 37.53
N PHE A 405 -7.47 -13.00 36.98
CA PHE A 405 -8.20 -11.87 36.38
C PHE A 405 -9.08 -12.33 35.20
N TYR A 406 -8.55 -13.13 34.28
CA TYR A 406 -9.22 -13.59 33.07
C TYR A 406 -10.41 -14.49 33.40
N ASN A 407 -10.28 -15.42 34.33
CA ASN A 407 -11.38 -16.28 34.78
C ASN A 407 -12.53 -15.46 35.38
N ARG A 408 -12.20 -14.44 36.18
CA ARG A 408 -13.20 -13.50 36.70
C ARG A 408 -13.85 -12.73 35.57
N TRP A 409 -13.07 -12.13 34.68
CA TRP A 409 -13.59 -11.37 33.54
C TRP A 409 -14.49 -12.22 32.64
N LEU A 410 -14.11 -13.47 32.35
CA LEU A 410 -14.90 -14.40 31.54
C LEU A 410 -16.27 -14.68 32.16
N SER A 411 -16.34 -14.82 33.48
CA SER A 411 -17.62 -15.00 34.20
C SER A 411 -18.54 -13.78 34.10
N GLU A 412 -17.96 -12.57 34.02
CA GLU A 412 -18.70 -11.30 33.92
C GLU A 412 -19.17 -11.01 32.48
N VAL A 413 -18.39 -11.38 31.47
CA VAL A 413 -18.72 -11.16 30.05
C VAL A 413 -19.66 -12.23 29.50
N SER A 414 -19.61 -13.45 30.02
CA SER A 414 -20.49 -14.57 29.65
C SER A 414 -21.90 -14.42 30.21
N TYR A 415 -22.45 -13.19 30.28
CA TYR A 415 -23.78 -12.85 30.79
C TYR A 415 -24.79 -13.95 30.47
N ALA A 416 -25.12 -14.77 31.47
CA ALA A 416 -26.22 -15.72 31.53
C ALA A 416 -26.68 -16.34 30.20
N LYS A 417 -26.35 -17.62 29.95
CA LYS A 417 -27.17 -18.49 29.06
C LYS A 417 -27.75 -17.77 27.82
N ARG A 418 -26.98 -17.50 26.78
CA ARG A 418 -27.63 -17.49 25.45
C ARG A 418 -27.94 -18.96 25.11
N PHE A 419 -29.01 -19.49 25.71
CA PHE A 419 -29.64 -20.76 25.38
C PHE A 419 -28.68 -21.95 25.16
N ASP A 420 -28.41 -22.69 26.24
CA ASP A 420 -28.18 -24.14 26.24
C ASP A 420 -27.50 -24.75 24.99
N GLN A 421 -26.15 -24.86 25.01
CA GLN A 421 -25.40 -26.09 24.69
C GLN A 421 -23.88 -25.84 24.58
N LYS A 422 -23.14 -26.54 25.45
CA LYS A 422 -21.74 -26.99 25.32
C LYS A 422 -20.68 -25.97 24.85
N VAL A 423 -20.15 -25.18 25.79
CA VAL A 423 -18.72 -24.88 25.80
C VAL A 423 -18.22 -25.03 27.25
N SER A 424 -18.03 -26.28 27.67
CA SER A 424 -17.16 -26.60 28.79
C SER A 424 -15.84 -27.11 28.21
N PHE A 425 -14.85 -26.23 28.05
CA PHE A 425 -13.48 -26.70 27.95
C PHE A 425 -12.86 -26.66 29.34
N VAL A 426 -12.42 -27.85 29.75
CA VAL A 426 -12.11 -28.27 31.10
C VAL A 426 -10.88 -27.53 31.63
N TYR A 427 -11.10 -26.55 32.49
CA TYR A 427 -10.11 -26.11 33.47
C TYR A 427 -10.36 -26.89 34.76
N ASP A 428 -9.94 -28.16 34.79
CA ASP A 428 -9.63 -28.90 36.02
C ASP A 428 -9.14 -30.30 35.67
N LYS A 429 -7.81 -30.49 35.76
CA LYS A 429 -7.25 -31.72 36.32
C LYS A 429 -6.06 -31.32 37.19
N PRO A 430 -6.20 -31.30 38.53
CA PRO A 430 -5.07 -31.57 39.40
C PRO A 430 -4.71 -33.05 39.25
N ASP A 431 -3.47 -33.39 39.59
CA ASP A 431 -2.91 -34.74 39.69
C ASP A 431 -2.50 -35.44 38.38
N LEU A 432 -1.22 -35.31 38.06
CA LEU A 432 -0.39 -36.47 37.72
C LEU A 432 0.94 -36.36 38.49
N LYS A 433 0.90 -36.76 39.77
CA LYS A 433 2.05 -37.44 40.37
C LYS A 433 2.26 -38.73 39.58
N LYS A 434 3.42 -38.87 38.96
CA LYS A 434 4.19 -40.12 38.92
C LYS A 434 5.66 -39.79 38.92
#